data_AF-A0A2E7LU19-F1
#
_entry.id   AF-A0A2E7LU19-F1
#
_cell.length_a   1.000
_cell.length_b   1.000
_cell.length_c   1.000
_cell.angle_alpha   90.00
_cell.angle_beta   90.00
_cell.angle_gamma   90.00
#
_symmetry.space_group_name_H-M   'P 1'
#
loop_
_entity.id
_entity.type
_entity.pdbx_description
1 polymer ?
#
loop_
_entity_poly.entity_id
_entity_poly.type
_entity_poly.pdbx_seq_one_letter_code
_entity_poly.pdbx_strand_id
1 'polypeptide(L)'
;NYCYYNEYYDSFNGFPDWAKKSLKEHTKDKREYVYTTKQFENAKTHDDLWNAAQMEMVNKGKMHGYMRMYWAKKILEWTKSPKDALKIAIYLNDKYELDGRDPNGYVGCAWSIGGLHDRAWFERPVFGKIRFMSYNGCKSKFDINKYIEENLN
;
A
#
# COMPACT_ATOMS: atom_id res chain seq x y z
N ASN A 1 -3.56 21.85 -1.36
CA ASN A 1 -3.64 20.38 -1.30
C ASN A 1 -2.88 19.82 -2.50
N TYR A 2 -2.14 18.71 -2.37
CA TYR A 2 -1.33 18.14 -3.46
C TYR A 2 -2.17 17.85 -4.72
N CYS A 3 -3.38 17.28 -4.56
CA CYS A 3 -4.29 16.99 -5.67
C CYS A 3 -4.75 18.24 -6.44
N TYR A 4 -4.66 19.43 -5.83
CA TYR A 4 -5.00 20.69 -6.51
C TYR A 4 -3.89 21.15 -7.48
N TYR A 5 -2.63 20.88 -7.15
CA TYR A 5 -1.48 21.37 -7.92
C TYR A 5 -0.86 20.32 -8.85
N ASN A 6 -1.33 19.08 -8.81
CA ASN A 6 -0.78 17.99 -9.59
C ASN A 6 -1.88 17.17 -10.25
N GLU A 7 -2.09 17.33 -11.56
CA GLU A 7 -3.07 16.59 -12.35
C GLU A 7 -2.81 15.08 -12.39
N TYR A 8 -1.58 14.66 -12.06
CA TYR A 8 -1.15 13.26 -12.04
C TYR A 8 -1.21 12.65 -10.63
N TYR A 9 -2.03 13.20 -9.72
CA TYR A 9 -2.04 12.84 -8.30
C TYR A 9 -2.34 11.35 -8.03
N ASP A 10 -3.02 10.67 -8.94
CA ASP A 10 -3.46 9.27 -8.88
C ASP A 10 -2.61 8.34 -9.77
N SER A 11 -1.51 8.84 -10.33
CA SER A 11 -0.67 8.10 -11.25
C SER A 11 0.80 8.08 -10.85
N PHE A 12 1.56 7.13 -11.39
CA PHE A 12 3.01 7.03 -11.17
C PHE A 12 3.76 8.33 -11.54
N ASN A 13 3.23 9.13 -12.47
CA ASN A 13 3.87 10.37 -12.88
C ASN A 13 3.84 11.44 -11.77
N GLY A 14 2.89 11.36 -10.84
CA GLY A 14 2.83 12.25 -9.68
C GLY A 14 3.91 11.98 -8.63
N PHE A 15 4.56 10.81 -8.64
CA PHE A 15 5.58 10.49 -7.65
C PHE A 15 6.81 11.43 -7.78
N PRO A 16 7.51 11.72 -6.65
CA PRO A 16 8.78 12.44 -6.67
C PRO A 16 9.81 11.79 -7.59
N ASP A 17 10.69 12.58 -8.21
CA ASP A 17 11.67 12.07 -9.19
C ASP A 17 12.61 11.01 -8.61
N TRP A 18 13.04 11.17 -7.35
CA TRP A 18 13.87 10.19 -6.67
C TRP A 18 13.19 8.82 -6.55
N ALA A 19 11.88 8.82 -6.27
CA ALA A 19 11.09 7.62 -6.12
C ALA A 19 10.83 6.97 -7.47
N LYS A 20 10.48 7.76 -8.50
CA LYS A 20 10.31 7.27 -9.87
C LYS A 20 11.58 6.62 -10.39
N LYS A 21 12.75 7.22 -10.15
CA LYS A 21 14.05 6.66 -10.54
C LYS A 21 14.31 5.33 -9.83
N SER A 22 14.21 5.33 -8.50
CA SER A 22 14.48 4.12 -7.72
C SER A 22 13.53 2.98 -8.07
N LEU A 23 12.22 3.23 -8.16
CA LEU A 23 11.24 2.21 -8.55
C LEU A 23 11.49 1.65 -9.96
N LYS A 24 11.98 2.47 -10.91
CA LYS A 24 12.34 2.02 -12.26
C LYS A 24 13.53 1.06 -12.24
N GLU A 25 14.54 1.35 -11.43
CA GLU A 25 15.75 0.51 -11.29
C GLU A 25 15.39 -0.90 -10.81
N HIS A 26 14.36 -1.03 -9.96
CA HIS A 26 13.89 -2.31 -9.41
C HIS A 26 12.73 -2.96 -10.19
N THR A 27 12.42 -2.50 -11.40
CA THR A 27 11.30 -3.08 -12.19
C THR A 27 11.53 -4.53 -12.58
N LYS A 28 12.79 -4.98 -12.69
CA LYS A 28 13.17 -6.34 -13.09
C LYS A 28 13.36 -7.29 -11.90
N ASP A 29 13.28 -6.79 -10.68
CA ASP A 29 13.47 -7.62 -9.49
C ASP A 29 12.40 -8.72 -9.44
N LYS A 30 12.80 -9.93 -9.04
CA LYS A 30 11.83 -11.00 -8.84
C LYS A 30 10.95 -10.68 -7.63
N ARG A 31 9.63 -10.73 -7.80
CA ARG A 31 8.67 -10.63 -6.70
C ARG A 31 8.44 -12.03 -6.16
N GLU A 32 8.47 -12.17 -4.84
CA GLU A 32 8.21 -13.46 -4.18
C GLU A 32 6.76 -13.90 -4.38
N TYR A 33 5.83 -12.95 -4.31
CA TYR A 33 4.40 -13.16 -4.55
C TYR A 33 3.88 -12.16 -5.57
N VAL A 34 2.88 -12.57 -6.35
CA VAL A 34 2.14 -11.68 -7.26
C VAL A 34 0.67 -12.02 -7.15
N TYR A 35 -0.12 -11.12 -6.58
CA TYR A 35 -1.56 -11.30 -6.43
C TYR A 35 -2.33 -10.52 -7.50
N THR A 36 -3.46 -11.09 -7.89
CA THR A 36 -4.48 -10.39 -8.69
C THR A 36 -5.25 -9.41 -7.80
N THR A 37 -5.87 -8.40 -8.41
CA THR A 37 -6.79 -7.48 -7.71
C THR A 37 -7.87 -8.24 -6.94
N LYS A 38 -8.41 -9.33 -7.52
CA LYS A 38 -9.42 -10.16 -6.87
C LYS A 38 -8.87 -10.90 -5.65
N GLN A 39 -7.62 -11.37 -5.68
CA GLN A 39 -6.99 -11.98 -4.50
C GLN A 39 -6.77 -10.97 -3.38
N PHE A 40 -6.28 -9.78 -3.70
CA PHE A 40 -6.18 -8.69 -2.72
C PHE A 40 -7.55 -8.34 -2.15
N GLU A 41 -8.53 -8.08 -3.01
CA GLU A 41 -9.88 -7.69 -2.62
C GLU A 41 -10.55 -8.67 -1.65
N ASN A 42 -10.34 -9.97 -1.85
CA ASN A 42 -10.94 -11.03 -1.04
C ASN A 42 -10.03 -11.52 0.09
N ALA A 43 -9.00 -10.74 0.46
CA ALA A 43 -8.06 -11.08 1.54
C ALA A 43 -7.41 -12.47 1.39
N LYS A 44 -7.00 -12.82 0.16
CA LYS A 44 -6.39 -14.11 -0.19
C LYS A 44 -4.88 -14.00 -0.42
N THR A 45 -4.18 -13.47 0.56
CA THR A 45 -2.71 -13.43 0.57
C THR A 45 -2.15 -14.41 1.59
N HIS A 46 -0.84 -14.64 1.56
CA HIS A 46 -0.10 -15.43 2.54
C HIS A 46 0.02 -14.74 3.91
N ASP A 47 -0.31 -13.45 4.01
CA ASP A 47 -0.05 -12.64 5.20
C ASP A 47 -1.37 -12.33 5.92
N ASP A 48 -1.60 -13.00 7.06
CA ASP A 48 -2.83 -12.86 7.82
C ASP A 48 -3.02 -11.45 8.39
N LEU A 49 -1.94 -10.71 8.67
CA LEU A 49 -2.05 -9.32 9.12
C LEU A 49 -2.53 -8.43 7.97
N TRP A 50 -2.05 -8.67 6.75
CA TRP A 50 -2.56 -7.98 5.56
C TRP A 50 -4.02 -8.34 5.28
N ASN A 51 -4.36 -9.62 5.36
CA ASN A 51 -5.71 -10.12 5.17
C ASN A 51 -6.68 -9.50 6.20
N ALA A 52 -6.28 -9.42 7.46
CA ALA A 52 -7.04 -8.77 8.54
C ALA A 52 -7.28 -7.29 8.25
N ALA A 53 -6.27 -6.56 7.79
CA ALA A 53 -6.42 -5.15 7.42
C ALA A 53 -7.39 -4.96 6.24
N GLN A 54 -7.28 -5.81 5.22
CA GLN A 54 -8.23 -5.81 4.10
C GLN A 54 -9.66 -6.08 4.58
N MET A 55 -9.87 -7.04 5.47
CA MET A 55 -11.20 -7.38 5.98
C MET A 55 -11.76 -6.32 6.94
N GLU A 56 -10.92 -5.62 7.71
CA GLU A 56 -11.33 -4.45 8.48
C GLU A 56 -11.95 -3.40 7.56
N MET A 57 -11.26 -3.07 6.46
CA MET A 57 -11.75 -2.13 5.45
C MET A 57 -13.07 -2.60 4.81
N VAL A 58 -13.13 -3.86 4.38
CA VAL A 58 -14.32 -4.42 3.69
C VAL A 58 -15.54 -4.46 4.60
N ASN A 59 -15.36 -4.87 5.87
CA ASN A 59 -16.48 -5.11 6.78
C ASN A 59 -16.92 -3.83 7.51
N LYS A 60 -15.98 -2.97 7.89
CA LYS A 60 -16.25 -1.77 8.71
C LYS A 60 -16.25 -0.48 7.90
N GLY A 61 -15.75 -0.51 6.66
CA GLY A 61 -15.60 0.67 5.81
C GLY A 61 -14.55 1.66 6.32
N LYS A 62 -13.70 1.24 7.25
CA LYS A 62 -12.68 2.09 7.87
C LYS A 62 -11.48 1.28 8.37
N MET A 63 -10.43 1.17 7.57
CA MET A 63 -9.18 0.54 8.02
C MET A 63 -8.43 1.46 8.98
N HIS A 64 -7.82 0.90 10.03
CA HIS A 64 -6.97 1.65 10.95
C HIS A 64 -5.81 2.33 10.20
N GLY A 65 -5.56 3.62 10.47
CA GLY A 65 -4.62 4.43 9.69
C GLY A 65 -3.19 3.89 9.65
N TYR A 66 -2.71 3.27 10.73
CA TYR A 66 -1.41 2.59 10.72
C TYR A 66 -1.39 1.39 9.77
N MET A 67 -2.51 0.67 9.66
CA MET A 67 -2.64 -0.49 8.79
C MET A 67 -2.81 -0.10 7.33
N ARG A 68 -3.40 1.06 7.00
CA ARG A 68 -3.43 1.58 5.61
C ARG A 68 -2.02 1.71 5.02
N MET A 69 -1.06 2.19 5.82
CA MET A 69 0.34 2.29 5.40
C MET A 69 0.96 0.93 5.11
N TYR A 70 0.78 -0.02 6.03
CA TYR A 70 1.28 -1.39 5.87
C TYR A 70 0.64 -2.06 4.64
N TRP A 71 -0.68 -1.98 4.54
CA TRP A 71 -1.51 -2.54 3.48
C TRP A 71 -1.08 -2.06 2.08
N ALA A 72 -0.95 -0.75 1.87
CA ALA A 72 -0.58 -0.21 0.56
C ALA A 72 0.87 -0.54 0.17
N LYS A 73 1.79 -0.62 1.15
CA LYS A 73 3.18 -1.03 0.93
C LYS A 73 3.29 -2.49 0.50
N LYS A 74 2.47 -3.38 1.06
CA LYS A 74 2.41 -4.77 0.64
C LYS A 74 1.81 -4.96 -0.75
N ILE A 75 0.86 -4.11 -1.16
CA ILE A 75 0.39 -4.09 -2.55
C ILE A 75 1.55 -3.78 -3.51
N LEU A 76 2.43 -2.83 -3.19
CA LEU A 76 3.65 -2.59 -3.99
C LEU A 76 4.55 -3.84 -4.05
N GLU A 77 4.78 -4.48 -2.91
CA GLU A 77 5.65 -5.66 -2.81
C GLU A 77 5.14 -6.85 -3.63
N TRP A 78 3.82 -7.05 -3.67
CA TRP A 78 3.19 -8.24 -4.24
C TRP A 78 2.42 -7.96 -5.54
N THR A 79 2.82 -6.92 -6.26
CA THR A 79 2.28 -6.58 -7.59
C THR A 79 3.40 -6.49 -8.63
N LYS A 80 3.07 -6.79 -9.90
CA LYS A 80 4.03 -6.80 -11.02
C LYS A 80 4.72 -5.45 -11.25
N SER A 81 4.04 -4.34 -10.96
CA SER A 81 4.59 -3.00 -11.21
C SER A 81 4.05 -1.97 -10.20
N PRO A 82 4.81 -0.89 -9.93
CA PRO A 82 4.33 0.20 -9.07
C PRO A 82 3.09 0.92 -9.63
N LYS A 83 2.93 0.95 -10.96
CA LYS A 83 1.74 1.50 -11.61
C LYS A 83 0.50 0.68 -11.28
N ASP A 84 0.61 -0.64 -11.40
CA ASP A 84 -0.49 -1.54 -11.07
C ASP A 84 -0.77 -1.56 -9.58
N ALA A 85 0.27 -1.48 -8.74
CA ALA A 85 0.13 -1.38 -7.30
C ALA A 85 -0.68 -0.14 -6.89
N LEU A 86 -0.37 1.02 -7.46
CA LEU A 86 -1.10 2.26 -7.20
C LEU A 86 -2.56 2.15 -7.63
N LYS A 87 -2.82 1.59 -8.83
CA LYS A 87 -4.19 1.38 -9.32
C LYS A 87 -5.00 0.46 -8.41
N ILE A 88 -4.40 -0.64 -7.94
CA ILE A 88 -5.06 -1.59 -7.03
C ILE A 88 -5.35 -0.91 -5.69
N ALA A 89 -4.39 -0.20 -5.12
CA ALA A 89 -4.56 0.49 -3.85
C ALA A 89 -5.67 1.55 -3.93
N ILE A 90 -5.67 2.38 -4.98
CA ILE A 90 -6.72 3.39 -5.18
C ILE A 90 -8.09 2.72 -5.39
N TYR A 91 -8.18 1.70 -6.24
CA TYR A 91 -9.43 0.99 -6.49
C TYR A 91 -10.05 0.43 -5.21
N LEU A 92 -9.25 -0.25 -4.38
CA LEU A 92 -9.74 -0.87 -3.15
C LEU A 92 -10.09 0.19 -2.10
N ASN A 93 -9.26 1.23 -1.94
CA ASN A 93 -9.54 2.36 -1.04
C ASN A 93 -10.87 3.03 -1.42
N ASP A 94 -11.05 3.40 -2.69
CA ASP A 94 -12.21 4.14 -3.16
C ASP A 94 -13.50 3.30 -3.18
N LYS A 95 -13.35 1.97 -3.25
CA LYS A 95 -14.47 1.03 -3.21
C LYS A 95 -15.01 0.82 -1.80
N TYR A 96 -14.13 0.68 -0.81
CA TYR A 96 -14.51 0.18 0.52
C TYR A 96 -14.39 1.21 1.63
N GLU A 97 -13.46 2.16 1.57
CA GLU A 97 -13.34 3.18 2.61
C GLU A 97 -14.50 4.18 2.52
N LEU A 98 -15.20 4.38 3.63
CA LEU A 98 -16.24 5.41 3.76
C LEU A 98 -15.65 6.81 3.59
N ASP A 99 -14.36 6.98 3.92
CA ASP A 99 -13.56 8.19 3.71
C ASP A 99 -12.70 8.14 2.44
N GLY A 100 -12.96 7.19 1.53
CA GLY A 100 -12.30 7.07 0.23
C GLY A 100 -12.78 8.08 -0.81
N ARG A 101 -12.23 8.03 -2.03
CA ARG A 101 -12.47 9.02 -3.12
C ARG A 101 -12.18 10.46 -2.67
N ASP A 102 -11.17 10.59 -1.83
CA ASP A 102 -10.77 11.83 -1.17
C ASP A 102 -9.29 12.11 -1.46
N PRO A 103 -8.86 13.38 -1.59
CA PRO A 103 -7.45 13.75 -1.73
C PRO A 103 -6.50 13.06 -0.73
N ASN A 104 -6.94 12.83 0.51
CA ASN A 104 -6.14 12.14 1.51
C ASN A 104 -5.93 10.66 1.16
N GLY A 105 -6.90 10.01 0.52
CA GLY A 105 -6.78 8.64 0.02
C GLY A 105 -5.73 8.54 -1.10
N TYR A 106 -5.79 9.43 -2.10
CA TYR A 106 -4.81 9.49 -3.18
C TYR A 106 -3.40 9.78 -2.66
N VAL A 107 -3.27 10.80 -1.80
CA VAL A 107 -1.99 11.17 -1.18
C VAL A 107 -1.47 10.05 -0.28
N GLY A 108 -2.32 9.35 0.46
CA GLY A 108 -1.95 8.21 1.31
C GLY A 108 -1.42 7.01 0.50
N CYS A 109 -2.06 6.70 -0.63
CA CYS A 109 -1.58 5.67 -1.55
C CYS A 109 -0.25 6.08 -2.19
N ALA A 110 -0.13 7.33 -2.64
CA ALA A 110 1.09 7.86 -3.24
C ALA A 110 2.24 7.98 -2.23
N TRP A 111 1.96 8.29 -0.96
CA TRP A 111 2.95 8.25 0.13
C TRP A 111 3.45 6.83 0.34
N SER A 112 2.54 5.86 0.41
CA SER A 112 2.87 4.47 0.71
C SER A 112 3.68 3.81 -0.40
N ILE A 113 3.28 4.00 -1.66
CA ILE A 113 3.82 3.31 -2.84
C ILE A 113 4.91 4.12 -3.54
N GLY A 114 4.74 5.44 -3.60
CA GLY A 114 5.58 6.36 -4.35
C GLY A 114 6.43 7.29 -3.51
N GLY A 115 6.39 7.19 -2.18
CA GLY A 115 7.19 8.04 -1.28
C GLY A 115 6.84 9.53 -1.35
N LEU A 116 5.64 9.87 -1.85
CA LEU A 116 5.15 11.25 -1.85
C LEU A 116 5.16 11.79 -0.41
N HIS A 117 5.76 12.96 -0.18
CA HIS A 117 5.93 13.57 1.15
C HIS A 117 6.73 12.71 2.16
N ASP A 118 7.46 11.68 1.70
CA ASP A 118 8.46 10.95 2.48
C ASP A 118 9.87 11.23 1.91
N ARG A 119 10.88 10.77 2.64
CA ARG A 119 12.28 10.76 2.19
C ARG A 119 12.67 9.39 1.63
N ALA A 120 13.81 9.34 0.95
CA ALA A 120 14.44 8.09 0.55
C ALA A 120 14.94 7.29 1.76
N TRP A 121 14.75 5.98 1.73
CA TRP A 121 15.22 5.01 2.72
C TRP A 121 16.31 4.10 2.15
N PHE A 122 16.82 3.19 2.98
CA PHE A 122 17.76 2.16 2.53
C PHE A 122 17.17 1.34 1.39
N GLU A 123 18.00 1.13 0.37
CA GLU A 123 17.61 0.43 -0.85
C GLU A 123 17.32 -1.04 -0.58
N ARG A 124 16.25 -1.56 -1.18
CA ARG A 124 15.81 -2.96 -1.07
C ARG A 124 15.30 -3.48 -2.40
N PRO A 125 15.40 -4.79 -2.66
CA PRO A 125 14.73 -5.38 -3.80
C PRO A 125 13.23 -5.02 -3.83
N VAL A 126 12.69 -4.83 -5.04
CA VAL A 126 11.31 -4.41 -5.32
C VAL A 126 10.97 -2.98 -4.90
N PHE A 127 11.27 -2.58 -3.66
CA PHE A 127 10.94 -1.26 -3.12
C PHE A 127 11.88 -0.15 -3.59
N GLY A 128 13.12 -0.50 -3.95
CA GLY A 128 14.20 0.47 -4.01
C GLY A 128 14.29 1.25 -2.71
N LYS A 129 14.20 2.57 -2.78
CA LYS A 129 14.32 3.49 -1.64
C LYS A 129 12.98 3.89 -1.02
N ILE A 130 11.87 3.27 -1.42
CA ILE A 130 10.58 3.47 -0.75
C ILE A 130 10.63 2.89 0.66
N ARG A 131 10.05 3.59 1.65
CA ARG A 131 9.99 3.11 3.02
C ARG A 131 9.34 1.73 3.10
N PHE A 132 10.07 0.75 3.63
CA PHE A 132 9.57 -0.60 3.88
C PHE A 132 8.87 -0.71 5.23
N MET A 133 7.85 -1.57 5.31
CA MET A 133 7.23 -2.00 6.56
C MET A 133 7.14 -3.53 6.58
N SER A 134 7.68 -4.15 7.62
CA SER A 134 7.69 -5.60 7.80
C SER A 134 6.59 -6.05 8.77
N TYR A 135 6.17 -7.31 8.63
CA TYR A 135 5.28 -7.98 9.58
C TYR A 135 5.87 -7.94 11.01
N ASN A 136 7.13 -8.32 11.16
CA ASN A 136 7.84 -8.28 12.46
C ASN A 136 7.94 -6.85 13.03
N GLY A 137 8.03 -5.83 12.18
CA GLY A 137 8.02 -4.43 12.62
C GLY A 137 6.64 -3.94 13.08
N CYS A 138 5.55 -4.59 12.66
CA CYS A 138 4.22 -4.37 13.21
C CYS A 138 4.05 -5.12 14.54
N LYS A 139 4.50 -6.39 14.58
CA LYS A 139 4.52 -7.23 15.80
C LYS A 139 5.21 -6.55 16.98
N SER A 140 6.29 -5.80 16.73
CA SER A 140 7.01 -5.08 17.79
C SER A 140 6.32 -3.80 18.29
N LYS A 141 5.21 -3.37 17.67
CA LYS A 141 4.55 -2.09 17.96
C LYS A 141 3.16 -2.22 18.56
N PHE A 142 2.44 -3.30 18.25
CA PHE A 142 1.12 -3.59 18.80
C PHE A 142 0.83 -5.09 18.76
N ASP A 143 -0.24 -5.50 19.43
CA ASP A 143 -0.70 -6.89 19.43
C ASP A 143 -1.36 -7.25 18.09
N ILE A 144 -0.55 -7.77 17.17
CA ILE A 144 -1.01 -8.18 15.86
C ILE A 144 -1.94 -9.40 15.90
N ASN A 145 -1.80 -10.28 16.89
CA ASN A 145 -2.63 -11.49 16.97
C ASN A 145 -4.05 -11.10 17.32
N LYS A 146 -4.22 -10.19 18.29
CA LYS A 146 -5.52 -9.61 18.62
C LYS A 146 -6.15 -8.90 17.43
N TYR A 147 -5.38 -8.09 16.70
CA TYR A 147 -5.90 -7.42 15.50
C TYR A 147 -6.33 -8.39 14.39
N ILE A 148 -5.59 -9.49 14.20
CA ILE A 148 -5.95 -10.55 13.25
C ILE A 148 -7.25 -11.24 13.69
N GLU A 149 -7.34 -11.64 14.96
CA GLU A 149 -8.50 -12.31 15.55
C GLU A 149 -9.78 -11.45 15.40
N GLU A 150 -9.68 -10.15 15.64
CA GLU A 150 -10.81 -9.21 15.56
C GLU A 150 -11.35 -8.97 14.14
N ASN A 151 -10.59 -9.30 13.09
CA ASN A 151 -10.94 -8.96 11.70
C ASN A 151 -11.00 -10.15 10.74
N LEU A 152 -10.54 -11.35 11.15
CA LEU A 152 -10.65 -12.58 10.36
C LEU A 152 -11.64 -13.62 10.93
N ASN A 153 -12.13 -13.43 12.15
CA ASN A 153 -13.16 -14.28 12.76
C ASN A 153 -14.58 -13.79 12.49
#